data_AF-A0A2V8R0Q0-F1
#
_entry.id   AF-A0A2V8R0Q0-F1
#
_cell.length_a   1.000
_cell.length_b   1.000
_cell.length_c   1.000
_cell.angle_alpha   90.00
_cell.angle_beta   90.00
_cell.angle_gamma   90.00
#
_symmetry.space_group_name_H-M   'P 1'
#
loop_
_entity.id
_entity.type
_entity.pdbx_description
1 polymer ?
#
loop_
_entity_poly.entity_id
_entity_poly.type
_entity_poly.pdbx_seq_one_letter_code
_entity_poly.pdbx_strand_id
1 'polypeptide(L)' 'VIATGGLAPLIATGSEFIEQVDETLTLEGLRLVYERTK' A
#
# COMPACT_ATOMS: atom_id res chain seq x y z
N VAL A 1 -9.01 -6.01 -2.32
CA VAL A 1 -8.41 -4.67 -2.55
C VAL A 1 -7.19 -4.48 -1.64
N ILE A 2 -6.12 -3.86 -2.13
CA ILE A 2 -4.92 -3.50 -1.33
C ILE A 2 -5.02 -2.03 -0.91
N ALA A 3 -4.75 -1.72 0.36
CA ALA A 3 -4.73 -0.37 0.92
C ALA A 3 -3.36 -0.02 1.53
N THR A 4 -3.04 1.27 1.62
CA THR A 4 -1.84 1.80 2.28
C THR A 4 -2.15 3.13 2.98
N GLY A 5 -1.20 3.67 3.75
CA GLY A 5 -1.32 4.92 4.49
C GLY A 5 -1.61 4.73 5.98
N GLY A 6 -1.37 5.78 6.79
CA GLY A 6 -1.33 5.68 8.25
C GLY A 6 -2.63 5.23 8.92
N LEU A 7 -3.79 5.49 8.31
CA LEU A 7 -5.09 5.04 8.83
C LEU A 7 -5.59 3.73 8.20
N ALA A 8 -4.88 3.17 7.21
CA ALA A 8 -5.31 1.97 6.51
C ALA A 8 -5.53 0.76 7.44
N PRO A 9 -4.69 0.48 8.46
CA PRO A 9 -4.95 -0.60 9.40
C PRO A 9 -6.27 -0.41 10.16
N LEU A 10 -6.56 0.82 10.60
CA LEU A 10 -7.79 1.12 11.32
C LEU A 10 -9.02 0.89 10.44
N ILE A 11 -9.01 1.39 9.20
CA ILE A 11 -10.13 1.24 8.26
C ILE A 11 -10.31 -0.23 7.83
N ALA A 12 -9.23 -0.99 7.66
CA ALA A 12 -9.29 -2.40 7.29
C ALA A 12 -10.07 -3.24 8.30
N THR A 13 -10.02 -2.92 9.60
CA THR A 13 -10.79 -3.64 10.61
C THR A 13 -12.31 -3.54 10.42
N GLY A 14 -12.80 -2.50 9.75
CA GLY A 14 -14.22 -2.26 9.49
C GLY A 14 -14.66 -2.50 8.05
N SER A 15 -13.79 -3.02 7.17
CA SER A 15 -14.07 -3.18 5.74
C SER A 15 -13.94 -4.63 5.30
N GLU A 16 -15.00 -5.18 4.71
CA GLU A 16 -14.98 -6.51 4.09
C GLU A 16 -14.24 -6.55 2.75
N PHE A 17 -13.91 -5.39 2.17
CA PHE A 17 -13.30 -5.29 0.84
C PHE A 17 -11.78 -5.14 0.87
N ILE A 18 -11.21 -4.70 1.99
CA ILE A 18 -9.76 -4.55 2.16
C ILE A 18 -9.19 -5.93 2.49
N GLU A 19 -8.47 -6.51 1.53
CA GLU A 19 -7.85 -7.84 1.66
C GLU A 19 -6.46 -7.75 2.27
N GLN A 20 -5.76 -6.64 2.06
CA GLN A 20 -4.39 -6.44 2.49
C GLN A 20 -4.10 -4.96 2.76
N VAL A 21 -3.34 -4.71 3.84
CA VAL A 21 -2.70 -3.42 4.09
C VAL A 21 -1.20 -3.57 3.85
N ASP A 22 -0.63 -2.75 2.98
CA ASP A 22 0.81 -2.71 2.69
C ASP A 22 1.36 -1.32 2.98
N GLU A 23 2.16 -1.19 4.04
CA GLU A 23 2.73 0.10 4.48
C GLU A 23 3.80 0.66 3.54
N THR A 24 4.40 -0.19 2.71
CA THR A 24 5.53 0.16 1.85
C THR A 24 5.14 0.34 0.39
N LEU A 25 3.87 0.13 0.03
CA LEU A 25 3.36 0.13 -1.35
C LEU A 25 3.85 1.30 -2.20
N THR A 26 3.80 2.52 -1.67
CA THR A 26 4.27 3.72 -2.40
C THR A 26 5.78 3.73 -2.59
N LEU A 27 6.55 3.38 -1.55
CA LEU A 27 8.02 3.37 -1.62
C LEU A 27 8.51 2.29 -2.57
N GLU A 28 7.87 1.12 -2.56
CA GLU A 28 8.15 0.04 -3.49
C GLU A 28 7.87 0.47 -4.94
N GLY A 29 6.75 1.15 -5.18
CA GLY A 29 6.45 1.74 -6.49
C GLY A 29 7.53 2.74 -6.95
N LEU A 30 7.96 3.64 -6.07
CA LEU A 30 9.03 4.61 -6.36
C LEU A 30 10.37 3.92 -6.66
N ARG A 31 10.72 2.87 -5.89
CA ARG A 31 11.92 2.06 -6.11
C ARG A 31 11.90 1.42 -7.50
N LEU A 32 10.77 0.80 -7.88
CA LEU A 32 10.60 0.18 -9.21
C LEU A 32 10.72 1.20 -10.34
N VAL A 33 10.16 2.40 -10.19
CA VAL A 33 10.30 3.47 -11.19
C VAL A 33 11.76 3.87 -11.32
N TYR A 34 12.44 4.15 -10.21
CA TYR A 34 13.85 4.53 -10.20
C TYR A 34 14.74 3.49 -10.89
N GLU A 35 14.55 2.20 -10.57
CA GLU A 35 15.32 1.10 -11.15
C GLU A 35 15.12 0.96 -12.67
N ARG A 36 13.92 1.30 -13.17
CA ARG A 36 13.61 1.27 -14.61
C ARG A 36 14.13 2.47 -15.40
N THR A 37 14.32 3.60 -14.73
CA THR A 37 14.79 4.85 -15.35
C THR A 37 16.27 5.13 -15.14
N LYS A 38 16.99 4.18 -14.53
CA LYS A 38 18.44 4.27 -14.35
C LYS A 38 19.19 4.06 -15.67
#